data_AF-A0A971IA35-F1
#
_entry.id   AF-A0A971IA35-F1
#
_cell.length_a   1.000
_cell.length_b   1.000
_cell.length_c   1.000
_cell.angle_alpha   90.00
_cell.angle_beta   90.00
_cell.angle_gamma   90.00
#
_symmetry.space_group_name_H-M   'P 1'
#
loop_
_entity.id
_entity.type
_entity.pdbx_description
1 polymer ?
#
loop_
_entity_poly.entity_id
_entity_poly.type
_entity_poly.pdbx_seq_one_letter_code
_entity_poly.pdbx_strand_id
1 'polypeptide(L)' 'MDKTTTRRQFLRAGAVFGAAWGLPYFVPGRVLGADGATPPSEKIVMGCVGVGSMGG' A
#
# COMPACT_ATOMS: atom_id res chain seq x y z
N MET A 1 27.90 -26.64 -21.37
CA MET A 1 26.63 -26.21 -20.75
C MET A 1 26.65 -24.70 -20.75
N ASP A 2 26.29 -24.17 -21.89
CA ASP A 2 26.66 -22.81 -22.27
C ASP A 2 25.55 -21.97 -21.69
N LYS A 3 25.80 -21.40 -20.51
CA LYS A 3 24.81 -20.65 -19.75
C LYS A 3 24.71 -19.24 -20.33
N THR A 4 24.35 -19.14 -21.60
CA THR A 4 24.12 -17.88 -22.29
C THR A 4 22.82 -17.28 -21.77
N THR A 5 22.94 -16.37 -20.80
CA THR A 5 21.80 -15.56 -20.33
C THR A 5 21.28 -14.75 -21.50
N THR A 6 20.09 -15.10 -21.99
CA THR A 6 19.44 -14.34 -23.05
C THR A 6 18.81 -13.07 -22.47
N ARG A 7 18.76 -11.99 -23.26
CA ARG A 7 18.08 -10.73 -22.87
C ARG A 7 16.66 -10.96 -22.34
N ARG A 8 15.91 -11.88 -22.97
CA ARG A 8 14.56 -12.26 -22.54
C ARG A 8 14.55 -12.88 -21.14
N GLN A 9 15.53 -13.72 -20.82
CA GLN A 9 15.64 -14.35 -19.50
C GLN A 9 15.97 -13.33 -18.40
N PHE A 10 16.83 -12.35 -18.70
CA PHE A 10 17.12 -11.24 -17.80
C PHE A 10 15.88 -10.39 -17.51
N LEU A 11 15.14 -9.97 -18.55
CA LEU A 11 13.91 -9.19 -18.39
C LEU A 11 12.84 -9.96 -17.60
N ARG A 12 12.69 -11.27 -17.85
CA ARG A 12 11.76 -12.12 -17.11
C ARG A 12 12.13 -12.21 -15.63
N ALA A 13 13.42 -12.37 -15.32
CA ALA A 13 13.88 -12.39 -13.94
C ALA A 13 13.61 -11.03 -13.25
N GLY A 14 13.94 -9.92 -13.90
CA GLY A 14 13.68 -8.57 -13.38
C GLY A 14 12.19 -8.30 -13.13
N ALA A 15 11.31 -8.73 -14.04
CA ALA A 15 9.86 -8.58 -13.86
C ALA A 15 9.33 -9.37 -12.65
N VAL A 16 9.84 -10.60 -12.41
CA VAL A 16 9.44 -11.41 -11.25
C VAL A 16 9.91 -10.77 -9.94
N PHE A 17 11.17 -10.32 -9.89
CA PHE A 17 11.68 -9.62 -8.70
C PHE A 17 10.93 -8.31 -8.45
N GLY A 18 10.68 -7.52 -9.49
CA GLY A 18 9.92 -6.27 -9.39
C GLY A 18 8.49 -6.50 -8.91
N ALA A 19 7.80 -7.53 -9.40
CA ALA A 19 6.46 -7.88 -8.94
C ALA A 19 6.45 -8.29 -7.46
N ALA A 20 7.39 -9.12 -7.03
CA ALA A 20 7.50 -9.53 -5.63
C ALA A 20 7.73 -8.36 -4.68
N TRP A 21 8.52 -7.36 -5.10
CA TRP A 21 8.76 -6.13 -4.33
C TRP A 21 7.63 -5.10 -4.44
N GLY A 22 6.86 -5.13 -5.52
CA GLY A 22 5.70 -4.26 -5.73
C GLY A 22 4.43 -4.73 -5.02
N LEU A 23 4.33 -6.01 -4.67
CA LEU A 23 3.19 -6.57 -3.92
C LEU A 23 2.81 -5.80 -2.64
N PRO A 24 3.74 -5.38 -1.75
CA PRO A 24 3.37 -4.59 -0.58
C PRO A 24 2.73 -3.23 -0.91
N TYR A 25 2.93 -2.71 -2.13
CA TYR A 25 2.29 -1.47 -2.59
C TYR A 25 0.92 -1.69 -3.25
N PHE A 26 0.53 -2.94 -3.50
CA PHE A 26 -0.77 -3.26 -4.08
C PHE A 26 -1.85 -3.28 -2.98
N VAL A 27 -2.42 -2.11 -2.69
CA VAL A 27 -3.48 -1.94 -1.70
C VAL A 27 -4.88 -1.87 -2.35
N PRO A 28 -5.94 -2.39 -1.70
CA PRO A 28 -7.31 -2.27 -2.21
C PRO A 28 -7.77 -0.81 -2.34
N GLY A 29 -8.52 -0.48 -3.40
CA GLY A 29 -9.02 0.89 -3.64
C GLY A 29 -9.83 1.48 -2.49
N ARG A 30 -10.59 0.65 -1.74
CA ARG A 30 -11.30 1.06 -0.52
C ARG A 30 -10.39 1.74 0.51
N VAL A 31 -9.14 1.30 0.64
CA VAL A 31 -8.17 1.89 1.58
C VAL A 31 -7.79 3.31 1.15
N LEU A 32 -7.82 3.59 -0.15
CA LEU A 32 -7.58 4.91 -0.72
C LEU A 32 -8.85 5.80 -0.73
N GLY A 33 -9.97 5.30 -0.20
CA GLY A 33 -11.24 6.01 -0.20
C GLY A 33 -12.11 5.79 -1.45
N ALA A 34 -11.83 4.78 -2.27
CA ALA A 34 -12.72 4.41 -3.38
C ALA A 34 -14.11 3.97 -2.86
N ASP A 35 -15.12 4.08 -3.72
CA ASP A 35 -16.53 3.73 -3.44
C ASP A 35 -17.13 4.46 -2.22
N GLY A 36 -16.65 5.66 -1.92
CA GLY A 36 -17.10 6.46 -0.78
C GLY A 36 -16.64 5.92 0.58
N ALA A 37 -15.67 5.01 0.62
CA ALA A 37 -15.08 4.54 1.86
C ALA A 37 -14.29 5.66 2.55
N THR A 38 -14.31 5.70 3.89
CA THR A 38 -13.46 6.63 4.64
C THR A 38 -12.01 6.11 4.65
N PRO A 39 -11.05 6.86 4.09
CA PRO A 39 -9.65 6.46 4.12
C PRO A 39 -9.14 6.45 5.57
N PRO A 40 -8.07 5.70 5.87
CA PRO A 40 -7.50 5.64 7.21
C PRO A 40 -7.12 7.00 7.81
N SER A 41 -6.70 7.97 7.00
CA SER A 41 -6.35 9.33 7.41
C SER A 41 -7.52 10.10 8.04
N GLU A 42 -8.74 9.82 7.60
CA GLU A 42 -9.96 10.51 8.01
C GLU A 42 -10.79 9.69 9.01
N LYS A 43 -10.29 8.54 9.46
CA LYS A 43 -10.97 7.71 10.47
C LYS A 43 -10.97 8.35 11.87
N ILE A 44 -9.98 9.19 12.18
CA ILE A 44 -9.89 9.84 13.49
C ILE A 44 -10.57 11.20 13.40
N VAL A 45 -11.81 11.28 13.88
CA VAL A 45 -12.62 12.50 13.81
C VAL A 45 -12.33 13.46 14.97
N MET A 46 -11.96 12.93 16.14
CA MET A 46 -11.66 13.73 17.33
C MET A 46 -10.65 13.00 18.21
N GLY A 47 -9.59 13.71 18.61
CA GLY A 47 -8.66 13.28 19.65
C GLY A 47 -8.74 14.23 20.83
N CYS A 48 -9.10 13.72 22.00
CA CYS A 48 -9.22 14.51 23.21
C CYS A 48 -8.12 14.11 24.21
N VAL A 49 -7.27 15.05 24.60
CA VAL A 49 -6.27 14.84 25.65
C VAL A 49 -6.43 15.96 26.68
N GLY A 50 -6.73 15.59 27.93
CA GLY A 50 -6.92 16.58 29.01
C GLY A 50 -8.18 17.44 28.85
N VAL A 51 -9.23 16.91 28.21
CA VAL A 51 -10.53 17.59 28.18
C VAL A 51 -11.14 17.56 29.59
N GLY A 52 -11.27 18.74 30.21
CA GLY A 52 -11.90 18.92 31.52
C GLY A 52 -13.40 18.60 31.50
N SER A 53 -14.23 19.33 32.25
CA SER A 53 -15.69 19.14 32.20
C SER A 53 -16.28 19.65 30.87
N MET A 54 -16.23 18.84 29.81
CA MET A 54 -16.97 19.09 28.57
C MET A 54 -18.44 18.73 28.80
N GLY A 55 -19.22 19.69 29.33
CA GLY A 55 -20.65 19.51 29.57
C GLY A 55 -21.20 20.29 30.77
N GLY A 56 -20.53 21.39 31.16
CA GLY A 56 -21.09 22.38 32.08
C GLY A 56 -21.86 23.45 31.34
#